data_AF-S7PP50-F1
#
_entry.id   AF-S7PP50-F1
#
_cell.length_a   1.000
_cell.length_b   1.000
_cell.length_c   1.000
_cell.angle_alpha   90.00
_cell.angle_beta   90.00
_cell.angle_gamma   90.00
#
_symmetry.space_group_name_H-M   'P 1'
#
loop_
_entity.id
_entity.type
_entity.pdbx_description
1 polymer ?
#
loop_
_entity_poly.entity_id
_entity_poly.type
_entity_poly.pdbx_seq_one_letter_code
_entity_poly.pdbx_strand_id
1 'polypeptide(L)'
;MLEDLGMDDEGDDDPVLLPNGNAAVLKKVVQWCTHHKDDPPPPEDDENKENRTDDIPVWDHKFLKVDHGTLIELTLAANYLDIKGLLDVTCKTIANMLKGKIPEEIRKTFNIKNDFTEEEEPSVGEKEVPMEAVASKGKHTLGRTVSLLCLYAGLLQILETDIDDRYGDLDSRADSDIPEIPPSSDRTPEILKKALSGLSSRWKNWWIRGILTLTMISLFFLIIYMGSFMLMLLVLGIQVKCFHEIITIGYRVYRSYELPWFRTLSWYFLLCVNYFFYGETVADYFATFVQREEQLQFLIRYHRFISFALYLAGFCMFVLSLVKKHYRLQFYMFAWTHVTLLITVTQSHLVIQNLFEGMIWFLVPISSVICNDITAYLFGFFFGRTPLIKLSPKKTWEGFIGGFFSTVVFGFIAAYVLSKYQYFVCPVEYRSDVNSFVTECEPSELFQLQSYSLPPFLKAVLRRERVSLYPFQIHSVALSTFASLIGPFGGFFASGFKRAFKIKDFANTIPGHGGIMDRFDCQYLMATFVHVYITSFIRGPNPSKVLQQLLVLQPEQQLNIYKTLKMHLIEKGILQPTLKV
;
A
#
# COMPACT_ATOMS: atom_id res chain seq x y z
N MET A 1 -23.51 1.05 38.70
CA MET A 1 -24.83 1.52 39.20
C MET A 1 -24.88 1.66 40.72
N LEU A 2 -24.73 0.60 41.53
CA LEU A 2 -24.80 0.73 43.01
C LEU A 2 -23.63 1.55 43.57
N GLU A 3 -22.42 1.33 43.06
CA GLU A 3 -21.24 2.15 43.36
C GLU A 3 -21.42 3.62 42.91
N ASP A 4 -22.10 3.86 41.79
CA ASP A 4 -22.38 5.21 41.28
C ASP A 4 -23.44 5.96 42.10
N LEU A 5 -24.26 5.22 42.86
CA LEU A 5 -25.27 5.77 43.79
C LEU A 5 -24.70 5.95 45.21
N GLY A 6 -23.43 5.61 45.44
CA GLY A 6 -22.76 5.80 46.73
C GLY A 6 -23.25 4.88 47.85
N MET A 7 -23.77 3.71 47.50
CA MET A 7 -24.26 2.72 48.47
C MET A 7 -23.19 1.65 48.70
N ASP A 8 -22.75 1.49 49.95
CA ASP A 8 -21.84 0.42 50.39
C ASP A 8 -22.62 -0.88 50.59
N ASP A 9 -21.97 -2.04 50.41
CA ASP A 9 -22.56 -3.40 50.46
C ASP A 9 -23.20 -3.81 51.82
N GLU A 10 -23.29 -2.90 52.79
CA GLU A 10 -24.04 -3.11 54.02
C GLU A 10 -25.49 -2.67 53.79
N GLY A 11 -26.43 -3.64 53.93
CA GLY A 11 -27.84 -3.47 53.60
C GLY A 11 -28.55 -2.34 54.37
N ASP A 12 -28.45 -1.13 53.85
CA ASP A 12 -29.37 -0.04 54.18
C ASP A 12 -30.68 -0.26 53.41
N ASP A 13 -31.76 -0.54 54.16
CA ASP A 13 -33.14 -0.69 53.69
C ASP A 13 -33.77 0.67 53.24
N ASP A 14 -32.93 1.68 52.96
CA ASP A 14 -33.41 2.99 52.54
C ASP A 14 -33.87 2.96 51.07
N PRO A 15 -35.13 3.34 50.78
CA PRO A 15 -35.71 3.21 49.46
C PRO A 15 -35.06 4.18 48.46
N VAL A 16 -34.41 3.64 47.42
CA VAL A 16 -33.86 4.41 46.30
C VAL A 16 -35.00 5.01 45.47
N LEU A 17 -35.10 6.33 45.44
CA LEU A 17 -36.14 7.05 44.71
C LEU A 17 -35.78 7.16 43.21
N LEU A 18 -36.56 6.47 42.36
CA LEU A 18 -36.46 6.57 40.91
C LEU A 18 -37.41 7.67 40.39
N PRO A 19 -36.91 8.83 39.92
CA PRO A 19 -37.74 10.00 39.64
C PRO A 19 -38.72 9.85 38.46
N ASN A 20 -38.53 8.87 37.57
CA ASN A 20 -39.34 8.66 36.36
C ASN A 20 -39.89 7.21 36.22
N GLY A 21 -39.94 6.44 37.30
CA GLY A 21 -40.32 5.02 37.26
C GLY A 21 -41.81 4.75 37.46
N ASN A 22 -42.49 4.14 36.48
CA ASN A 22 -43.79 3.51 36.70
C ASN A 22 -43.60 2.19 37.49
N ALA A 23 -44.20 2.05 38.67
CA ALA A 23 -44.04 0.88 39.54
C ALA A 23 -44.39 -0.45 38.85
N ALA A 24 -45.34 -0.43 37.91
CA ALA A 24 -45.71 -1.61 37.12
C ALA A 24 -44.60 -2.07 36.16
N VAL A 25 -43.87 -1.11 35.58
CA VAL A 25 -42.76 -1.36 34.63
C VAL A 25 -41.53 -1.84 35.40
N LEU A 26 -41.19 -1.18 36.51
CA LEU A 26 -40.07 -1.58 37.35
C LEU A 26 -40.24 -3.01 37.88
N LYS A 27 -41.47 -3.38 38.29
CA LYS A 27 -41.78 -4.76 38.69
C LYS A 27 -41.50 -5.78 37.59
N LYS A 28 -41.77 -5.44 36.33
CA LYS A 28 -41.45 -6.28 35.17
C LYS A 28 -39.94 -6.34 34.91
N VAL A 29 -39.23 -5.22 35.00
CA VAL A 29 -37.76 -5.20 34.89
C VAL A 29 -37.13 -6.13 35.93
N VAL A 30 -37.55 -6.00 37.20
CA VAL A 30 -37.08 -6.88 38.29
C VAL A 30 -37.45 -8.35 38.02
N GLN A 31 -38.64 -8.62 37.50
CA GLN A 31 -39.06 -9.98 37.12
C GLN A 31 -38.15 -10.57 36.02
N TRP A 32 -37.73 -9.76 35.05
CA TRP A 32 -36.80 -10.19 34.00
C TRP A 32 -35.41 -10.48 34.56
N CYS A 33 -34.86 -9.57 35.37
CA CYS A 33 -33.55 -9.75 36.02
C CYS A 33 -33.55 -10.97 36.95
N THR A 34 -34.65 -11.23 37.67
CA THR A 34 -34.76 -12.39 38.57
C THR A 34 -34.72 -13.71 37.80
N HIS A 35 -35.23 -13.73 36.56
CA HIS A 35 -35.20 -14.92 35.72
C HIS A 35 -33.80 -15.18 35.13
N HIS A 36 -33.09 -14.12 34.71
CA HIS A 36 -31.80 -14.21 34.00
C HIS A 36 -30.56 -14.05 34.90
N LYS A 37 -30.74 -13.93 36.23
CA LYS A 37 -29.62 -13.70 37.19
C LYS A 37 -28.58 -14.82 37.22
N ASP A 38 -28.98 -16.05 36.87
CA ASP A 38 -28.15 -17.25 36.94
C ASP A 38 -27.69 -17.73 35.55
N ASP A 39 -27.98 -16.94 34.51
CA ASP A 39 -27.59 -17.29 33.14
C ASP A 39 -26.07 -17.12 32.94
N PRO A 40 -25.43 -18.03 32.17
CA PRO A 40 -24.01 -17.93 31.92
C PRO A 40 -23.70 -16.65 31.13
N PRO A 41 -22.61 -15.93 31.46
CA PRO A 41 -22.19 -14.78 30.67
C PRO A 41 -21.94 -15.21 29.22
N PRO A 42 -22.34 -14.42 28.23
CA PRO A 42 -22.10 -14.75 26.83
C PRO A 42 -20.58 -14.86 26.56
N PRO A 43 -20.15 -15.85 25.76
CA PRO A 43 -18.73 -15.98 25.39
C PRO A 43 -18.25 -14.76 24.59
N GLU A 44 -17.07 -14.24 24.91
CA GLU A 44 -16.50 -13.00 24.34
C GLU A 44 -16.16 -13.07 22.83
N ASP A 45 -16.28 -14.23 22.17
CA ASP A 45 -15.77 -14.48 20.81
C ASP A 45 -16.85 -14.70 19.72
N ASP A 46 -18.13 -14.43 19.97
CA ASP A 46 -19.23 -14.77 19.02
C ASP A 46 -20.12 -13.55 18.68
N GLU A 47 -19.52 -12.42 18.29
CA GLU A 47 -20.21 -11.17 17.84
C GLU A 47 -21.27 -11.42 16.74
N ASN A 48 -21.14 -12.51 15.97
CA ASN A 48 -22.08 -12.86 14.89
C ASN A 48 -23.45 -13.40 15.35
N LYS A 49 -23.61 -13.78 16.63
CA LYS A 49 -24.90 -14.31 17.14
C LYS A 49 -25.87 -13.22 17.58
N GLU A 50 -25.38 -12.06 18.00
CA GLU A 50 -26.23 -10.95 18.46
C GLU A 50 -27.06 -10.33 17.33
N ASN A 51 -26.63 -10.51 16.06
CA ASN A 51 -27.17 -9.82 14.88
C ASN A 51 -28.39 -10.48 14.23
N ARG A 52 -28.92 -11.57 14.78
CA ARG A 52 -30.13 -12.23 14.26
C ARG A 52 -31.38 -11.74 15.00
N THR A 53 -32.26 -11.04 14.28
CA THR A 53 -33.58 -10.62 14.81
C THR A 53 -34.46 -11.80 15.26
N ASP A 54 -34.15 -13.01 14.81
CA ASP A 54 -35.01 -14.17 14.93
C ASP A 54 -34.69 -15.03 16.17
N ASP A 55 -33.61 -14.73 16.91
CA ASP A 55 -33.10 -15.54 18.03
C ASP A 55 -33.48 -14.93 19.39
N ILE A 56 -34.79 -14.85 19.66
CA ILE A 56 -35.32 -14.42 20.96
C ILE A 56 -35.64 -15.69 21.78
N PRO A 57 -35.10 -15.87 22.99
CA PRO A 57 -35.44 -17.00 23.85
C PRO A 57 -36.95 -17.12 24.05
N VAL A 58 -37.44 -18.37 24.12
CA VAL A 58 -38.89 -18.66 24.18
C VAL A 58 -39.56 -17.99 25.40
N TRP A 59 -38.83 -17.89 26.50
CA TRP A 59 -39.32 -17.23 27.71
C TRP A 59 -39.47 -15.71 27.48
N ASP A 60 -38.47 -15.07 26.90
CA ASP A 60 -38.48 -13.64 26.60
C ASP A 60 -39.58 -13.25 25.62
N HIS A 61 -39.76 -14.04 24.56
CA HIS A 61 -40.84 -13.83 23.61
C HIS A 61 -42.22 -13.85 24.30
N LYS A 62 -42.39 -14.72 25.31
CA LYS A 62 -43.63 -14.78 26.10
C LYS A 62 -43.73 -13.63 27.11
N PHE A 63 -42.61 -13.24 27.71
CA PHE A 63 -42.53 -12.14 28.67
C PHE A 63 -42.82 -10.77 28.03
N LEU A 64 -42.32 -10.55 26.81
CA LEU A 64 -42.48 -9.34 26.01
C LEU A 64 -43.80 -9.27 25.23
N LYS A 65 -44.68 -10.27 25.38
CA LYS A 65 -46.04 -10.24 24.86
C LYS A 65 -46.93 -9.31 25.69
N VAL A 66 -46.61 -8.02 25.66
CA VAL A 66 -47.32 -6.93 26.34
C VAL A 66 -47.89 -5.96 25.30
N ASP A 67 -48.70 -4.99 25.74
CA ASP A 67 -49.13 -3.91 24.87
C ASP A 67 -47.95 -3.01 24.45
N HIS A 68 -48.10 -2.32 23.32
CA HIS A 68 -47.04 -1.48 22.75
C HIS A 68 -46.55 -0.40 23.71
N GLY A 69 -47.43 0.17 24.55
CA GLY A 69 -47.06 1.18 25.54
C GLY A 69 -46.13 0.62 26.60
N THR A 70 -46.50 -0.53 27.17
CA THR A 70 -45.67 -1.24 28.15
C THR A 70 -44.33 -1.71 27.54
N LEU A 71 -44.31 -2.16 26.29
CA LEU A 71 -43.06 -2.59 25.62
C LEU A 71 -42.10 -1.41 25.48
N ILE A 72 -42.61 -0.25 25.06
CA ILE A 72 -41.81 0.98 24.95
C ILE A 72 -41.29 1.40 26.33
N GLU A 73 -42.15 1.43 27.35
CA GLU A 73 -41.73 1.78 28.72
C GLU A 73 -40.67 0.82 29.27
N LEU A 74 -40.73 -0.48 28.92
CA LEU A 74 -39.70 -1.46 29.27
C LEU A 74 -38.37 -1.20 28.58
N THR A 75 -38.37 -0.89 27.28
CA THR A 75 -37.15 -0.52 26.54
C THR A 75 -36.50 0.73 27.14
N LEU A 76 -37.31 1.73 27.48
CA LEU A 76 -36.85 2.96 28.13
C LEU A 76 -36.24 2.70 29.51
N ALA A 77 -36.92 1.88 30.32
CA ALA A 77 -36.44 1.51 31.64
C ALA A 77 -35.14 0.69 31.56
N ALA A 78 -35.03 -0.23 30.60
CA ALA A 78 -33.83 -1.03 30.38
C ALA A 78 -32.62 -0.16 29.99
N ASN A 79 -32.82 0.81 29.10
CA ASN A 79 -31.78 1.77 28.72
C ASN A 79 -31.37 2.68 29.88
N TYR A 80 -32.36 3.22 30.62
CA TYR A 80 -32.08 4.09 31.77
C TYR A 80 -31.32 3.33 32.88
N LEU A 81 -31.61 2.04 33.05
CA LEU A 81 -30.98 1.18 34.06
C LEU A 81 -29.73 0.44 33.54
N ASP A 82 -29.28 0.70 32.30
CA ASP A 82 -28.14 0.05 31.63
C ASP A 82 -28.19 -1.50 31.65
N ILE A 83 -29.38 -2.08 31.44
CA ILE A 83 -29.60 -3.52 31.38
C ILE A 83 -29.52 -3.98 29.91
N LYS A 84 -28.29 -4.19 29.41
CA LYS A 84 -28.01 -4.50 28.00
C LYS A 84 -28.83 -5.66 27.42
N GLY A 85 -28.94 -6.78 28.15
CA GLY A 85 -29.70 -7.95 27.68
C GLY A 85 -31.20 -7.68 27.52
N LEU A 86 -31.81 -6.96 28.46
CA LEU A 86 -33.22 -6.58 28.36
C LEU A 86 -33.45 -5.55 27.25
N LEU A 87 -32.51 -4.62 27.08
CA LEU A 87 -32.55 -3.64 26.00
C LEU A 87 -32.53 -4.35 24.64
N ASP A 88 -31.59 -5.27 24.42
CA ASP A 88 -31.46 -6.04 23.18
C ASP A 88 -32.73 -6.82 22.81
N VAL A 89 -33.27 -7.59 23.77
CA VAL A 89 -34.44 -8.44 23.51
C VAL A 89 -35.72 -7.61 23.26
N THR A 90 -35.89 -6.48 23.96
CA THR A 90 -37.00 -5.55 23.67
C THR A 90 -36.86 -4.88 22.31
N CYS A 91 -35.66 -4.49 21.93
CA CYS A 91 -35.33 -3.92 20.62
C CYS A 91 -35.59 -4.92 19.47
N LYS A 92 -35.13 -6.17 19.61
CA LYS A 92 -35.40 -7.26 18.64
C LYS A 92 -36.90 -7.51 18.47
N THR A 93 -37.67 -7.46 19.56
CA THR A 93 -39.12 -7.61 19.52
C THR A 93 -39.78 -6.48 18.72
N ILE A 94 -39.35 -5.22 18.94
CA ILE A 94 -39.85 -4.06 18.17
C ILE A 94 -39.46 -4.17 16.69
N ALA A 95 -38.23 -4.57 16.38
CA ALA A 95 -37.75 -4.75 15.01
C ALA A 95 -38.57 -5.81 14.24
N ASN A 96 -38.88 -6.95 14.88
CA ASN A 96 -39.74 -7.98 14.29
C ASN A 96 -41.17 -7.49 14.02
N MET A 97 -41.69 -6.55 14.81
CA MET A 97 -43.01 -5.96 14.58
C MET A 97 -43.05 -4.97 13.40
N LEU A 98 -41.89 -4.45 12.99
CA LEU A 98 -41.71 -3.52 11.88
C LEU A 98 -41.40 -4.24 10.56
N LYS A 99 -40.79 -5.44 10.63
CA LYS A 99 -40.37 -6.25 9.49
C LYS A 99 -41.55 -6.53 8.55
N GLY A 100 -41.45 -6.06 7.31
CA GLY A 100 -42.44 -6.30 6.25
C GLY A 100 -43.68 -5.38 6.24
N LYS A 101 -43.76 -4.38 7.14
CA LYS A 101 -44.85 -3.39 7.12
C LYS A 101 -44.53 -2.18 6.27
N ILE A 102 -45.54 -1.62 5.61
CA ILE A 102 -45.40 -0.35 4.86
C ILE A 102 -45.40 0.86 5.81
N PRO A 103 -44.79 2.00 5.43
CA PRO A 103 -44.68 3.18 6.29
C PRO A 103 -46.00 3.68 6.88
N GLU A 104 -47.11 3.59 6.13
CA GLU A 104 -48.44 3.95 6.63
C GLU A 104 -48.95 3.03 7.73
N GLU A 105 -48.67 1.72 7.63
CA GLU A 105 -49.04 0.74 8.64
C GLU A 105 -48.20 0.90 9.92
N ILE A 106 -46.92 1.26 9.76
CA ILE A 106 -46.05 1.59 10.89
C ILE A 106 -46.59 2.83 11.62
N ARG A 107 -46.95 3.88 10.88
CA ARG A 107 -47.54 5.11 11.44
C ARG A 107 -48.85 4.85 12.17
N LYS A 108 -49.73 3.99 11.63
CA LYS A 108 -50.96 3.56 12.30
C LYS A 108 -50.69 2.73 13.56
N THR A 109 -49.70 1.83 13.51
CA THR A 109 -49.34 0.95 14.65
C THR A 109 -48.82 1.77 15.83
N PHE A 110 -48.05 2.83 15.58
CA PHE A 110 -47.43 3.66 16.61
C PHE A 110 -48.10 5.03 16.80
N ASN A 111 -49.23 5.27 16.14
CA ASN A 111 -50.02 6.51 16.19
C ASN A 111 -49.20 7.79 15.89
N ILE A 112 -48.42 7.74 14.80
CA ILE A 112 -47.53 8.81 14.33
C ILE A 112 -48.23 9.62 13.23
N LYS A 113 -48.21 10.95 13.32
CA LYS A 113 -48.80 11.86 12.31
C LYS A 113 -47.93 11.92 11.04
N ASN A 114 -48.54 12.01 9.85
CA ASN A 114 -47.82 12.21 8.59
C ASN A 114 -47.54 13.70 8.38
N ASP A 115 -46.26 14.07 8.33
CA ASP A 115 -45.81 15.46 8.24
C ASP A 115 -45.18 15.80 6.88
N PHE A 116 -45.34 14.94 5.87
CA PHE A 116 -44.79 15.14 4.52
C PHE A 116 -45.71 16.00 3.63
N THR A 117 -45.12 16.87 2.81
CA THR A 117 -45.81 17.60 1.72
C THR A 117 -45.90 16.76 0.46
N GLU A 118 -46.92 16.96 -0.40
CA GLU A 118 -47.21 16.14 -1.60
C GLU A 118 -46.02 16.02 -2.60
N GLU A 119 -45.08 16.97 -2.61
CA GLU A 119 -43.87 16.92 -3.45
C GLU A 119 -42.71 16.07 -2.86
N GLU A 120 -42.78 15.71 -1.57
CA GLU A 120 -41.76 14.93 -0.86
C GLU A 120 -42.16 13.44 -0.70
N GLU A 121 -43.34 13.05 -1.19
CA GLU A 121 -43.72 11.64 -1.21
C GLU A 121 -43.00 10.91 -2.37
N PRO A 122 -42.31 9.78 -2.10
CA PRO A 122 -41.72 9.00 -3.16
C PRO A 122 -42.83 8.45 -4.06
N SER A 123 -42.73 8.69 -5.38
CA SER A 123 -43.67 8.15 -6.36
C SER A 123 -43.80 6.63 -6.20
N VAL A 124 -45.04 6.16 -6.06
CA VAL A 124 -45.43 4.78 -5.74
C VAL A 124 -44.84 3.82 -6.79
N GLY A 125 -43.72 3.19 -6.43
CA GLY A 125 -43.00 2.26 -7.30
C GLY A 125 -41.76 1.62 -6.68
N GLU A 126 -41.15 2.25 -5.68
CA GLU A 126 -40.02 1.67 -4.94
C GLU A 126 -40.52 0.91 -3.71
N LYS A 127 -40.48 -0.42 -3.76
CA LYS A 127 -40.57 -1.26 -2.57
C LYS A 127 -39.32 -0.99 -1.73
N GLU A 128 -39.54 -0.62 -0.46
CA GLU A 128 -38.57 -0.23 0.58
C GLU A 128 -38.10 1.24 0.54
N VAL A 129 -38.87 2.10 1.21
CA VAL A 129 -38.42 3.45 1.61
C VAL A 129 -37.54 3.31 2.86
N PRO A 130 -36.31 3.86 2.88
CA PRO A 130 -35.44 3.82 4.07
C PRO A 130 -36.10 4.55 5.25
N MET A 131 -36.15 3.88 6.40
CA MET A 131 -36.81 4.38 7.62
C MET A 131 -36.23 5.71 8.14
N GLU A 132 -35.01 6.05 7.73
CA GLU A 132 -34.33 7.34 8.00
C GLU A 132 -35.08 8.56 7.44
N ALA A 133 -35.75 8.42 6.28
CA ALA A 133 -36.44 9.54 5.65
C ALA A 133 -37.68 9.98 6.47
N VAL A 134 -38.40 9.00 7.03
CA VAL A 134 -39.60 9.23 7.88
C VAL A 134 -39.23 9.90 9.21
N ALA A 135 -38.00 9.73 9.67
CA ALA A 135 -37.55 10.06 11.01
C ALA A 135 -37.01 11.50 11.15
N SER A 136 -36.50 12.13 10.09
CA SER A 136 -35.69 13.36 10.26
C SER A 136 -36.49 14.68 10.42
N LYS A 137 -37.79 14.71 10.05
CA LYS A 137 -38.56 15.97 9.93
C LYS A 137 -39.67 16.23 10.96
N GLY A 138 -40.00 15.27 11.84
CA GLY A 138 -41.01 15.43 12.90
C GLY A 138 -40.58 16.29 14.11
N LYS A 139 -39.91 17.43 13.89
CA LYS A 139 -39.29 18.25 14.96
C LYS A 139 -40.20 19.33 15.58
N HIS A 140 -41.46 19.46 15.17
CA HIS A 140 -42.32 20.54 15.68
C HIS A 140 -43.78 20.12 15.90
N THR A 141 -44.07 19.35 16.96
CA THR A 141 -45.31 19.55 17.76
C THR A 141 -45.17 18.94 19.17
N LEU A 142 -45.73 19.68 20.13
CA LEU A 142 -45.59 19.61 21.60
C LEU A 142 -46.04 18.29 22.26
N GLY A 143 -45.31 17.82 23.28
CA GLY A 143 -45.89 17.10 24.43
C GLY A 143 -45.67 15.58 24.61
N ARG A 144 -44.79 14.93 23.83
CA ARG A 144 -44.45 13.48 23.95
C ARG A 144 -42.97 13.18 23.72
N THR A 145 -42.10 14.12 24.11
CA THR A 145 -40.74 14.20 23.57
C THR A 145 -39.73 13.22 24.19
N VAL A 146 -39.94 12.68 25.41
CA VAL A 146 -38.93 11.80 26.04
C VAL A 146 -39.01 10.35 25.55
N SER A 147 -40.22 9.80 25.39
CA SER A 147 -40.39 8.41 24.88
C SER A 147 -40.03 8.28 23.41
N LEU A 148 -40.31 9.31 22.58
CA LEU A 148 -39.93 9.27 21.17
C LEU A 148 -38.43 9.52 20.98
N LEU A 149 -37.78 10.44 21.72
CA LEU A 149 -36.33 10.67 21.64
C LEU A 149 -35.52 9.45 22.10
N CYS A 150 -36.01 8.68 23.08
CA CYS A 150 -35.32 7.47 23.54
C CYS A 150 -35.64 6.23 22.67
N LEU A 151 -36.84 6.14 22.07
CA LEU A 151 -37.07 5.23 20.94
C LEU A 151 -36.21 5.60 19.74
N TYR A 152 -35.97 6.89 19.50
CA TYR A 152 -35.10 7.40 18.44
C TYR A 152 -33.64 7.13 18.76
N ALA A 153 -33.21 7.24 20.02
CA ALA A 153 -31.85 6.89 20.46
C ALA A 153 -31.64 5.38 20.44
N GLY A 154 -32.62 4.58 20.87
CA GLY A 154 -32.60 3.12 20.72
C GLY A 154 -32.62 2.68 19.26
N LEU A 155 -33.43 3.31 18.40
CA LEU A 155 -33.41 3.08 16.95
C LEU A 155 -32.14 3.63 16.29
N LEU A 156 -31.55 4.72 16.77
CA LEU A 156 -30.27 5.24 16.25
C LEU A 156 -29.12 4.34 16.66
N GLN A 157 -29.18 3.77 17.87
CA GLN A 157 -28.17 2.85 18.37
C GLN A 157 -28.30 1.51 17.66
N ILE A 158 -29.52 1.05 17.38
CA ILE A 158 -29.79 -0.06 16.45
C ILE A 158 -29.36 0.29 15.03
N LEU A 159 -29.55 1.52 14.54
CA LEU A 159 -29.09 1.92 13.21
C LEU A 159 -27.58 2.08 13.15
N GLU A 160 -26.92 2.51 14.23
CA GLU A 160 -25.46 2.63 14.32
C GLU A 160 -24.83 1.25 14.44
N THR A 161 -25.40 0.32 15.23
CA THR A 161 -24.97 -1.09 15.21
C THR A 161 -25.34 -1.81 13.92
N ASP A 162 -26.47 -1.52 13.28
CA ASP A 162 -26.86 -2.07 11.96
C ASP A 162 -26.13 -1.34 10.81
N ILE A 163 -25.50 -0.18 11.05
CA ILE A 163 -24.58 0.50 10.13
C ILE A 163 -23.17 -0.03 10.31
N ASP A 164 -22.70 -0.26 11.54
CA ASP A 164 -21.42 -0.95 11.81
C ASP A 164 -21.49 -2.43 11.40
N ASP A 165 -22.65 -3.09 11.54
CA ASP A 165 -22.90 -4.42 10.99
C ASP A 165 -23.13 -4.37 9.49
N ARG A 166 -23.75 -3.34 8.88
CA ARG A 166 -23.77 -3.23 7.41
C ARG A 166 -22.42 -2.84 6.82
N TYR A 167 -21.57 -2.11 7.54
CA TYR A 167 -20.19 -1.80 7.13
C TYR A 167 -19.28 -3.01 7.36
N GLY A 168 -19.47 -3.73 8.47
CA GLY A 168 -18.81 -5.00 8.79
C GLY A 168 -19.25 -6.16 7.90
N ASP A 169 -20.53 -6.21 7.51
CA ASP A 169 -21.14 -7.17 6.56
C ASP A 169 -20.93 -6.74 5.10
N LEU A 170 -20.51 -5.50 4.83
CA LEU A 170 -19.95 -5.08 3.53
C LEU A 170 -18.47 -5.51 3.40
N ASP A 171 -17.70 -5.49 4.49
CA ASP A 171 -16.32 -5.99 4.50
C ASP A 171 -16.26 -7.52 4.58
N SER A 172 -17.18 -8.18 5.31
CA SER A 172 -17.25 -9.65 5.37
C SER A 172 -17.92 -10.26 4.12
N ARG A 173 -18.92 -9.59 3.49
CA ARG A 173 -19.37 -9.97 2.14
C ARG A 173 -18.32 -9.69 1.08
N ALA A 174 -17.51 -8.63 1.20
CA ALA A 174 -16.37 -8.43 0.30
C ALA A 174 -15.36 -9.58 0.39
N ASP A 175 -15.10 -10.12 1.58
CA ASP A 175 -14.16 -11.23 1.77
C ASP A 175 -14.74 -12.61 1.37
N SER A 176 -16.06 -12.78 1.43
CA SER A 176 -16.77 -13.98 0.91
C SER A 176 -17.06 -13.92 -0.59
N ASP A 177 -17.13 -12.73 -1.18
CA ASP A 177 -17.42 -12.49 -2.61
C ASP A 177 -16.17 -12.29 -3.48
N ILE A 178 -14.94 -12.41 -2.94
CA ILE A 178 -13.74 -12.55 -3.80
C ILE A 178 -13.91 -13.88 -4.56
N PRO A 179 -14.20 -13.86 -5.87
CA PRO A 179 -14.36 -15.11 -6.62
C PRO A 179 -13.04 -15.87 -6.54
N GLU A 180 -13.06 -17.18 -6.28
CA GLU A 180 -11.85 -18.01 -6.40
C GLU A 180 -11.21 -17.72 -7.75
N ILE A 181 -10.04 -17.08 -7.73
CA ILE A 181 -9.38 -16.63 -8.95
C ILE A 181 -8.89 -17.89 -9.68
N PRO A 182 -9.42 -18.21 -10.88
CA PRO A 182 -9.00 -19.40 -11.59
C PRO A 182 -7.48 -19.33 -11.86
N PRO A 183 -6.74 -20.43 -11.67
CA PRO A 183 -5.30 -20.44 -11.88
C PRO A 183 -4.99 -20.02 -13.31
N SER A 184 -4.01 -19.11 -13.46
CA SER A 184 -3.69 -18.60 -14.80
C SER A 184 -3.14 -19.72 -15.71
N SER A 185 -3.61 -19.74 -16.96
CA SER A 185 -3.32 -20.79 -17.94
C SER A 185 -1.83 -20.93 -18.25
N ASP A 186 -1.38 -22.16 -18.49
CA ASP A 186 0.01 -22.50 -18.79
C ASP A 186 0.47 -21.90 -20.13
N ARG A 187 1.26 -20.83 -20.07
CA ARG A 187 1.82 -20.08 -21.21
C ARG A 187 3.15 -20.62 -21.73
N THR A 188 3.54 -21.87 -21.41
CA THR A 188 4.82 -22.42 -21.89
C THR A 188 4.86 -22.44 -23.44
N PRO A 189 5.93 -21.93 -24.10
CA PRO A 189 6.04 -21.89 -25.55
C PRO A 189 5.87 -23.27 -26.20
N GLU A 190 5.11 -23.35 -27.29
CA GLU A 190 4.81 -24.63 -27.97
C GLU A 190 6.05 -25.37 -28.45
N ILE A 191 7.09 -24.63 -28.85
CA ILE A 191 8.40 -25.17 -29.27
C ILE A 191 9.04 -25.96 -28.11
N LEU A 192 9.00 -25.41 -26.89
CA LEU A 192 9.47 -26.12 -25.69
C LEU A 192 8.58 -27.31 -25.33
N LYS A 193 7.26 -27.18 -25.49
CA LYS A 193 6.31 -28.28 -25.24
C LYS A 193 6.54 -29.46 -26.18
N LYS A 194 6.85 -29.19 -27.45
CA LYS A 194 7.15 -30.20 -28.48
C LYS A 194 8.50 -30.86 -28.26
N ALA A 195 9.53 -30.08 -27.94
CA ALA A 195 10.88 -30.58 -27.65
C ALA A 195 10.93 -31.48 -26.40
N LEU A 196 10.09 -31.21 -25.40
CA LEU A 196 10.03 -31.95 -24.13
C LEU A 196 8.86 -32.93 -24.05
N SER A 197 8.29 -33.34 -25.18
CA SER A 197 7.09 -34.19 -25.25
C SER A 197 7.30 -35.64 -24.77
N GLY A 198 8.55 -36.12 -24.73
CA GLY A 198 8.90 -37.47 -24.27
C GLY A 198 9.32 -37.61 -22.80
N LEU A 199 9.35 -36.51 -22.02
CA LEU A 199 9.79 -36.50 -20.61
C LEU A 199 8.60 -36.49 -19.64
N SER A 200 8.75 -37.19 -18.51
CA SER A 200 7.76 -37.14 -17.43
C SER A 200 7.57 -35.70 -16.91
N SER A 201 6.38 -35.39 -16.40
CA SER A 201 5.97 -34.02 -16.02
C SER A 201 6.93 -33.33 -15.04
N ARG A 202 7.55 -34.10 -14.13
CA ARG A 202 8.56 -33.59 -13.18
C ARG A 202 9.83 -33.13 -13.89
N TRP A 203 10.37 -33.96 -14.78
CA TRP A 203 11.59 -33.65 -15.53
C TRP A 203 11.36 -32.54 -16.56
N LYS A 204 10.17 -32.50 -17.16
CA LYS A 204 9.75 -31.40 -18.04
C LYS A 204 9.78 -30.05 -17.31
N ASN A 205 9.21 -29.97 -16.11
CA ASN A 205 9.23 -28.74 -15.31
C ASN A 205 10.64 -28.33 -14.86
N TRP A 206 11.48 -29.30 -14.50
CA TRP A 206 12.87 -29.03 -14.13
C TRP A 206 13.67 -28.46 -15.32
N TRP A 207 13.54 -29.07 -16.50
CA TRP A 207 14.20 -28.58 -17.72
C TRP A 207 13.67 -27.22 -18.19
N ILE A 208 12.35 -27.00 -18.17
CA ILE A 208 11.76 -25.69 -18.50
C ILE A 208 12.34 -24.62 -17.58
N ARG A 209 12.39 -24.89 -16.27
CA ARG A 209 12.95 -23.94 -15.30
C ARG A 209 14.43 -23.68 -15.59
N GLY A 210 15.23 -24.74 -15.71
CA GLY A 210 16.68 -24.61 -15.94
C GLY A 210 17.04 -23.84 -17.22
N ILE A 211 16.40 -24.19 -18.35
CA ILE A 211 16.63 -23.51 -19.63
C ILE A 211 16.24 -22.04 -19.52
N LEU A 212 15.05 -21.75 -18.98
CA LEU A 212 14.55 -20.39 -18.89
C LEU A 212 15.42 -19.52 -17.95
N THR A 213 15.91 -20.08 -16.83
CA THR A 213 16.85 -19.39 -15.95
C THR A 213 18.15 -19.06 -16.70
N LEU A 214 18.72 -20.01 -17.44
CA LEU A 214 19.95 -19.76 -18.20
C LEU A 214 19.74 -18.72 -19.30
N THR A 215 18.60 -18.76 -20.00
CA THR A 215 18.22 -17.74 -20.98
C THR A 215 18.08 -16.36 -20.35
N MET A 216 17.42 -16.25 -19.20
CA MET A 216 17.28 -14.98 -18.49
C MET A 216 18.62 -14.40 -18.03
N ILE A 217 19.51 -15.23 -17.49
CA ILE A 217 20.85 -14.81 -17.07
C ILE A 217 21.67 -14.35 -18.28
N SER A 218 21.68 -15.13 -19.37
CA SER A 218 22.41 -14.78 -20.59
C SER A 218 21.89 -13.48 -21.21
N LEU A 219 20.56 -13.29 -21.23
CA LEU A 219 19.95 -12.06 -21.73
C LEU A 219 20.32 -10.86 -20.85
N PHE A 220 20.35 -11.03 -19.52
CA PHE A 220 20.72 -9.95 -18.61
C PHE A 220 22.17 -9.50 -18.82
N PHE A 221 23.12 -10.42 -18.94
CA PHE A 221 24.52 -10.07 -19.26
C PHE A 221 24.67 -9.43 -20.65
N LEU A 222 23.89 -9.89 -21.65
CA LEU A 222 23.85 -9.25 -22.96
C LEU A 222 23.35 -7.80 -22.87
N ILE A 223 22.30 -7.55 -22.09
CA ILE A 223 21.76 -6.20 -21.88
C ILE A 223 22.78 -5.31 -21.16
N ILE A 224 23.47 -5.83 -20.14
CA ILE A 224 24.56 -5.11 -19.46
C ILE A 224 25.63 -4.74 -20.48
N TYR A 225 26.04 -5.67 -21.35
CA TYR A 225 27.04 -5.42 -22.39
C TYR A 225 26.62 -4.34 -23.39
N MET A 226 25.33 -4.25 -23.72
CA MET A 226 24.80 -3.21 -24.60
C MET A 226 24.72 -1.82 -23.94
N GLY A 227 24.97 -1.72 -22.63
CA GLY A 227 25.11 -0.46 -21.90
C GLY A 227 23.86 0.05 -21.18
N SER A 228 24.04 1.18 -20.50
CA SER A 228 23.06 1.76 -19.56
C SER A 228 21.72 2.11 -20.22
N PHE A 229 21.72 2.50 -21.50
CA PHE A 229 20.47 2.80 -22.21
C PHE A 229 19.59 1.56 -22.39
N MET A 230 20.18 0.39 -22.72
CA MET A 230 19.41 -0.85 -22.79
C MET A 230 18.93 -1.31 -21.41
N LEU A 231 19.71 -1.08 -20.36
CA LEU A 231 19.28 -1.32 -18.98
C LEU A 231 18.10 -0.42 -18.58
N MET A 232 18.09 0.85 -18.99
CA MET A 232 16.94 1.73 -18.79
C MET A 232 15.68 1.19 -19.48
N LEU A 233 15.79 0.75 -20.74
CA LEU A 233 14.65 0.14 -21.46
C LEU A 233 14.18 -1.16 -20.78
N LEU A 234 15.09 -1.97 -20.25
CA LEU A 234 14.76 -3.16 -19.48
C LEU A 234 13.94 -2.79 -18.22
N VAL A 235 14.40 -1.78 -17.45
CA VAL A 235 13.70 -1.32 -16.24
C VAL A 235 12.30 -0.78 -16.58
N LEU A 236 12.17 0.02 -17.65
CA LEU A 236 10.86 0.49 -18.14
C LEU A 236 9.96 -0.67 -18.57
N GLY A 237 10.52 -1.67 -19.26
CA GLY A 237 9.79 -2.88 -19.67
C GLY A 237 9.28 -3.69 -18.48
N ILE A 238 10.13 -3.88 -17.46
CA ILE A 238 9.76 -4.54 -16.20
C ILE A 238 8.66 -3.76 -15.48
N GLN A 239 8.80 -2.44 -15.36
CA GLN A 239 7.80 -1.56 -14.75
C GLN A 239 6.43 -1.71 -15.40
N VAL A 240 6.36 -1.61 -16.74
CA VAL A 240 5.09 -1.76 -17.49
C VAL A 240 4.47 -3.14 -17.24
N LYS A 241 5.29 -4.19 -17.16
CA LYS A 241 4.80 -5.54 -16.86
C LYS A 241 4.32 -5.70 -15.42
N CYS A 242 5.06 -5.20 -14.42
CA CYS A 242 4.61 -5.21 -13.01
C CYS A 242 3.30 -4.45 -12.85
N PHE A 243 3.19 -3.25 -13.43
CA PHE A 243 1.97 -2.46 -13.44
C PHE A 243 0.80 -3.26 -14.04
N HIS A 244 1.01 -3.86 -15.21
CA HIS A 244 -0.01 -4.68 -15.85
C HIS A 244 -0.43 -5.89 -14.98
N GLU A 245 0.50 -6.58 -14.32
CA GLU A 245 0.18 -7.70 -13.42
C GLU A 245 -0.71 -7.24 -12.24
N ILE A 246 -0.35 -6.15 -11.56
CA ILE A 246 -1.10 -5.63 -10.40
C ILE A 246 -2.48 -5.10 -10.81
N ILE A 247 -2.58 -4.32 -11.91
CA ILE A 247 -3.87 -3.83 -12.41
C ILE A 247 -4.76 -4.99 -12.87
N THR A 248 -4.19 -6.03 -13.46
CA THR A 248 -4.96 -7.22 -13.89
C THR A 248 -5.55 -7.95 -12.70
N ILE A 249 -4.87 -8.01 -11.55
CA ILE A 249 -5.44 -8.60 -10.33
C ILE A 249 -6.63 -7.80 -9.86
N GLY A 250 -6.49 -6.47 -9.72
CA GLY A 250 -7.62 -5.60 -9.36
C GLY A 250 -8.80 -5.81 -10.30
N TYR A 251 -8.57 -5.83 -11.61
CA TYR A 251 -9.63 -6.10 -12.59
C TYR A 251 -10.29 -7.48 -12.42
N ARG A 252 -9.52 -8.53 -12.09
CA ARG A 252 -10.07 -9.88 -11.87
C ARG A 252 -10.93 -9.96 -10.62
N VAL A 253 -10.51 -9.31 -9.54
CA VAL A 253 -11.24 -9.26 -8.26
C VAL A 253 -12.60 -8.58 -8.45
N TYR A 254 -12.64 -7.51 -9.24
CA TYR A 254 -13.84 -6.71 -9.44
C TYR A 254 -14.54 -6.94 -10.79
N ARG A 255 -14.29 -8.09 -11.43
CA ARG A 255 -14.71 -8.39 -12.81
C ARG A 255 -16.23 -8.43 -12.99
N SER A 256 -16.99 -8.65 -11.92
CA SER A 256 -18.45 -8.80 -11.94
C SER A 256 -19.21 -7.54 -12.38
N TYR A 257 -18.57 -6.37 -12.42
CA TYR A 257 -19.26 -5.09 -12.56
C TYR A 257 -19.14 -4.38 -13.93
N GLU A 258 -18.65 -5.06 -14.98
CA GLU A 258 -18.53 -4.55 -16.37
C GLU A 258 -18.25 -3.02 -16.49
N LEU A 259 -17.24 -2.53 -15.75
CA LEU A 259 -16.94 -1.10 -15.73
C LEU A 259 -16.34 -0.64 -17.07
N PRO A 260 -16.97 0.31 -17.78
CA PRO A 260 -16.42 0.83 -19.03
C PRO A 260 -15.16 1.67 -18.75
N TRP A 261 -14.22 1.69 -19.70
CA TRP A 261 -13.02 2.56 -19.72
C TRP A 261 -11.94 2.37 -18.64
N PHE A 262 -12.17 1.59 -17.57
CA PHE A 262 -11.18 1.43 -16.47
C PHE A 262 -9.77 1.05 -16.95
N ARG A 263 -9.67 0.08 -17.88
CA ARG A 263 -8.38 -0.36 -18.42
C ARG A 263 -7.69 0.76 -19.19
N THR A 264 -8.42 1.42 -20.09
CA THR A 264 -7.90 2.51 -20.92
C THR A 264 -7.42 3.68 -20.05
N LEU A 265 -8.20 4.02 -19.03
CA LEU A 265 -7.87 5.09 -18.09
C LEU A 265 -6.63 4.76 -17.25
N SER A 266 -6.48 3.50 -16.82
CA SER A 266 -5.29 3.06 -16.08
C SER A 266 -4.01 3.14 -16.93
N TRP A 267 -4.09 2.75 -18.21
CA TRP A 267 -2.97 2.92 -19.15
C TRP A 267 -2.69 4.39 -19.47
N TYR A 268 -3.72 5.24 -19.53
CA TYR A 268 -3.56 6.68 -19.69
C TYR A 268 -2.77 7.29 -18.53
N PHE A 269 -3.15 6.98 -17.28
CA PHE A 269 -2.41 7.47 -16.11
C PHE A 269 -0.99 6.92 -16.05
N LEU A 270 -0.75 5.66 -16.49
CA LEU A 270 0.61 5.15 -16.64
C LEU A 270 1.43 6.04 -17.58
N LEU A 271 0.92 6.34 -18.78
CA LEU A 271 1.62 7.22 -19.72
C LEU A 271 1.87 8.61 -19.14
N CYS A 272 0.86 9.20 -18.48
CA CYS A 272 0.96 10.51 -17.85
C CYS A 272 2.05 10.57 -16.77
N VAL A 273 2.09 9.59 -15.86
CA VAL A 273 3.07 9.56 -14.76
C VAL A 273 4.47 9.23 -15.27
N ASN A 274 4.59 8.38 -16.30
CA ASN A 274 5.87 8.15 -16.97
C ASN A 274 6.40 9.43 -17.62
N TYR A 275 5.55 10.18 -18.34
CA TYR A 275 5.93 11.45 -18.94
C TYR A 275 6.43 12.45 -17.89
N PHE A 276 5.76 12.52 -16.73
CA PHE A 276 6.20 13.37 -15.62
C PHE A 276 7.60 12.99 -15.10
N PHE A 277 7.81 11.76 -14.62
CA PHE A 277 9.09 11.36 -14.00
C PHE A 277 10.24 11.23 -15.01
N TYR A 278 9.99 10.61 -16.17
CA TYR A 278 11.04 10.40 -17.16
C TYR A 278 11.32 11.65 -17.99
N GLY A 279 10.34 12.55 -18.16
CA GLY A 279 10.59 13.83 -18.79
C GLY A 279 11.58 14.70 -18.00
N GLU A 280 11.50 14.72 -16.66
CA GLU A 280 12.52 15.41 -15.84
C GLU A 280 13.89 14.73 -15.95
N THR A 281 13.94 13.39 -15.96
CA THR A 281 15.19 12.65 -16.13
C THR A 281 15.83 12.93 -17.50
N VAL A 282 15.02 12.96 -18.56
CA VAL A 282 15.48 13.30 -19.92
C VAL A 282 15.98 14.74 -19.96
N ALA A 283 15.28 15.67 -19.32
CA ALA A 283 15.73 17.06 -19.24
C ALA A 283 17.07 17.21 -18.53
N ASP A 284 17.29 16.49 -17.43
CA ASP A 284 18.52 16.59 -16.63
C ASP A 284 19.74 15.95 -17.31
N TYR A 285 19.58 14.76 -17.90
CA TYR A 285 20.72 14.01 -18.45
C TYR A 285 20.92 14.21 -19.96
N PHE A 286 19.91 14.69 -20.67
CA PHE A 286 19.90 14.79 -22.13
C PHE A 286 19.61 16.22 -22.62
N ALA A 287 19.80 17.24 -21.76
CA ALA A 287 19.59 18.65 -22.09
C ALA A 287 20.26 19.07 -23.40
N THR A 288 21.52 18.66 -23.60
CA THR A 288 22.32 19.00 -24.79
C THR A 288 21.78 18.37 -26.07
N PHE A 289 21.31 17.12 -25.99
CA PHE A 289 20.66 16.43 -27.11
C PHE A 289 19.34 17.12 -27.47
N VAL A 290 18.52 17.41 -26.47
CA VAL A 290 17.17 17.96 -26.68
C VAL A 290 17.21 19.42 -27.13
N GLN A 291 18.20 20.21 -26.71
CA GLN A 291 18.40 21.57 -27.19
C GLN A 291 18.71 21.65 -28.69
N ARG A 292 19.04 20.55 -29.36
CA ARG A 292 19.28 20.55 -30.81
C ARG A 292 17.98 20.52 -31.63
N GLU A 293 16.90 19.99 -31.06
CA GLU A 293 15.63 19.75 -31.75
C GLU A 293 14.53 20.68 -31.24
N GLU A 294 14.08 21.61 -32.08
CA GLU A 294 13.13 22.67 -31.71
C GLU A 294 11.79 22.13 -31.15
N GLN A 295 11.30 21.00 -31.69
CA GLN A 295 10.07 20.35 -31.22
C GLN A 295 10.22 19.79 -29.80
N LEU A 296 11.38 19.23 -29.47
CA LEU A 296 11.65 18.65 -28.16
C LEU A 296 11.92 19.74 -27.09
N GLN A 297 12.48 20.88 -27.50
CA GLN A 297 12.66 22.03 -26.60
C GLN A 297 11.33 22.52 -26.00
N PHE A 298 10.27 22.59 -26.81
CA PHE A 298 8.94 22.98 -26.33
C PHE A 298 8.43 22.01 -25.24
N LEU A 299 8.56 20.71 -25.49
CA LEU A 299 8.11 19.67 -24.55
C LEU A 299 8.86 19.73 -23.22
N ILE A 300 10.16 20.01 -23.21
CA ILE A 300 10.94 20.14 -21.98
C ILE A 300 10.64 21.44 -21.25
N ARG A 301 10.59 22.56 -21.98
CA ARG A 301 10.34 23.89 -21.39
C ARG A 301 9.01 23.95 -20.64
N TYR A 302 7.97 23.34 -21.20
CA TYR A 302 6.63 23.31 -20.62
C TYR A 302 6.28 21.96 -19.98
N HIS A 303 7.27 21.09 -19.75
CA HIS A 303 7.08 19.72 -19.26
C HIS A 303 6.15 19.64 -18.04
N ARG A 304 6.38 20.46 -17.01
CA ARG A 304 5.57 20.45 -15.78
C ARG A 304 4.12 20.85 -16.05
N PHE A 305 3.91 21.86 -16.89
CA PHE A 305 2.57 22.31 -17.25
C PHE A 305 1.84 21.28 -18.11
N ILE A 306 2.51 20.70 -19.11
CA ILE A 306 1.96 19.62 -19.95
C ILE A 306 1.61 18.41 -19.09
N SER A 307 2.48 18.01 -18.16
CA SER A 307 2.23 16.91 -17.23
C SER A 307 1.00 17.17 -16.36
N PHE A 308 0.86 18.38 -15.81
CA PHE A 308 -0.30 18.78 -15.03
C PHE A 308 -1.59 18.75 -15.88
N ALA A 309 -1.54 19.28 -17.11
CA ALA A 309 -2.68 19.28 -18.02
C ALA A 309 -3.11 17.86 -18.43
N LEU A 310 -2.16 16.95 -18.71
CA LEU A 310 -2.44 15.54 -18.98
C LEU A 310 -3.09 14.86 -17.77
N TYR A 311 -2.56 15.09 -16.57
CA TYR A 311 -3.16 14.51 -15.36
C TYR A 311 -4.59 15.02 -15.15
N LEU A 312 -4.82 16.32 -15.31
CA LEU A 312 -6.15 16.92 -15.17
C LEU A 312 -7.13 16.41 -16.22
N ALA A 313 -6.69 16.21 -17.47
CA ALA A 313 -7.51 15.59 -18.50
C ALA A 313 -7.90 14.15 -18.12
N GLY A 314 -6.96 13.36 -17.59
CA GLY A 314 -7.23 12.04 -17.03
C GLY A 314 -8.25 12.05 -15.89
N PHE A 315 -8.10 13.00 -14.97
CA PHE A 315 -9.03 13.19 -13.86
C PHE A 315 -10.44 13.56 -14.35
N CYS A 316 -10.56 14.48 -15.30
CA CYS A 316 -11.84 14.80 -15.93
C CYS A 316 -12.45 13.59 -16.64
N MET A 317 -11.65 12.79 -17.37
CA MET A 317 -12.12 11.55 -17.99
C MET A 317 -12.62 10.53 -16.96
N PHE A 318 -11.95 10.42 -15.80
CA PHE A 318 -12.43 9.58 -14.69
C PHE A 318 -13.80 10.05 -14.19
N VAL A 319 -13.94 11.34 -13.88
CA VAL A 319 -15.19 11.92 -13.39
C VAL A 319 -16.34 11.73 -14.38
N LEU A 320 -16.07 11.91 -15.68
CA LEU A 320 -17.05 11.68 -16.74
C LEU A 320 -17.39 10.19 -16.94
N SER A 321 -16.53 9.28 -16.51
CA SER A 321 -16.77 7.83 -16.56
C SER A 321 -17.61 7.31 -15.38
N LEU A 322 -17.99 8.16 -14.42
CA LEU A 322 -18.70 7.74 -13.22
C LEU A 322 -20.11 7.22 -13.55
N VAL A 323 -20.42 6.00 -13.10
CA VAL A 323 -21.72 5.36 -13.32
C VAL A 323 -22.46 5.24 -11.99
N LYS A 324 -23.74 5.65 -11.98
CA LYS A 324 -24.63 5.50 -10.82
C LYS A 324 -24.63 4.03 -10.35
N LYS A 325 -24.70 3.80 -9.04
CA LYS A 325 -24.61 2.48 -8.35
C LYS A 325 -23.21 1.88 -8.20
N HIS A 326 -22.17 2.37 -8.90
CA HIS A 326 -20.82 1.80 -8.81
C HIS A 326 -19.74 2.79 -8.33
N TYR A 327 -20.13 3.90 -7.69
CA TYR A 327 -19.18 4.94 -7.27
C TYR A 327 -18.07 4.41 -6.37
N ARG A 328 -18.41 3.72 -5.28
CA ARG A 328 -17.41 3.15 -4.34
C ARG A 328 -16.38 2.31 -5.09
N LEU A 329 -16.84 1.41 -5.94
CA LEU A 329 -15.98 0.54 -6.74
C LEU A 329 -15.07 1.33 -7.71
N GLN A 330 -15.61 2.33 -8.40
CA GLN A 330 -14.82 3.18 -9.30
C GLN A 330 -13.76 3.98 -8.55
N PHE A 331 -14.06 4.46 -7.34
CA PHE A 331 -13.08 5.14 -6.47
C PHE A 331 -12.03 4.17 -5.93
N TYR A 332 -12.39 2.95 -5.52
CA TYR A 332 -11.41 1.92 -5.13
C TYR A 332 -10.45 1.58 -6.27
N MET A 333 -10.98 1.45 -7.48
CA MET A 333 -10.19 1.19 -8.69
C MET A 333 -9.30 2.36 -9.08
N PHE A 334 -9.80 3.59 -8.94
CA PHE A 334 -9.00 4.79 -9.14
C PHE A 334 -7.84 4.86 -8.14
N ALA A 335 -8.11 4.60 -6.86
CA ALA A 335 -7.09 4.52 -5.81
C ALA A 335 -6.09 3.39 -6.09
N TRP A 336 -6.57 2.22 -6.49
CA TRP A 336 -5.73 1.08 -6.87
C TRP A 336 -4.74 1.44 -7.97
N THR A 337 -5.21 2.11 -9.03
CA THR A 337 -4.34 2.59 -10.10
C THR A 337 -3.29 3.57 -9.59
N HIS A 338 -3.66 4.56 -8.77
CA HIS A 338 -2.72 5.56 -8.26
C HIS A 338 -1.69 4.98 -7.29
N VAL A 339 -2.11 4.09 -6.38
CA VAL A 339 -1.20 3.37 -5.49
C VAL A 339 -0.26 2.47 -6.28
N THR A 340 -0.76 1.77 -7.31
CA THR A 340 0.08 0.96 -8.19
C THR A 340 1.08 1.81 -8.95
N LEU A 341 0.69 3.00 -9.43
CA LEU A 341 1.61 3.93 -10.11
C LEU A 341 2.68 4.46 -9.16
N LEU A 342 2.30 4.83 -7.94
CA LEU A 342 3.23 5.26 -6.89
C LEU A 342 4.26 4.18 -6.58
N ILE A 343 3.82 2.92 -6.44
CA ILE A 343 4.73 1.81 -6.14
C ILE A 343 5.58 1.42 -7.34
N THR A 344 5.03 1.40 -8.56
CA THR A 344 5.77 0.86 -9.72
C THR A 344 6.62 1.92 -10.43
N VAL A 345 6.05 3.09 -10.72
CA VAL A 345 6.72 4.13 -11.54
C VAL A 345 7.73 4.93 -10.71
N THR A 346 7.42 5.28 -9.46
CA THR A 346 8.40 5.97 -8.62
C THR A 346 9.62 5.08 -8.37
N GLN A 347 9.42 3.78 -8.14
CA GLN A 347 10.53 2.86 -7.90
C GLN A 347 11.40 2.66 -9.16
N SER A 348 10.80 2.46 -10.33
CA SER A 348 11.57 2.36 -11.58
C SER A 348 12.31 3.65 -11.94
N HIS A 349 11.74 4.81 -11.61
CA HIS A 349 12.42 6.10 -11.76
C HIS A 349 13.66 6.19 -10.87
N LEU A 350 13.55 5.81 -9.59
CA LEU A 350 14.70 5.78 -8.65
C LEU A 350 15.77 4.78 -9.11
N VAL A 351 15.38 3.61 -9.61
CA VAL A 351 16.31 2.63 -10.20
C VAL A 351 17.10 3.25 -11.36
N ILE A 352 16.44 4.00 -12.25
CA ILE A 352 17.07 4.62 -13.41
C ILE A 352 17.99 5.77 -12.98
N GLN A 353 17.60 6.57 -11.99
CA GLN A 353 18.49 7.59 -11.42
C GLN A 353 19.76 6.97 -10.82
N ASN A 354 19.62 5.86 -10.07
CA ASN A 354 20.77 5.15 -9.52
C ASN A 354 21.66 4.58 -10.63
N LEU A 355 21.06 4.04 -11.70
CA LEU A 355 21.78 3.53 -12.88
C LEU A 355 22.61 4.62 -13.56
N PHE A 356 22.09 5.84 -13.66
CA PHE A 356 22.79 6.96 -14.33
C PHE A 356 23.93 7.57 -13.51
N GLU A 357 23.93 7.42 -12.18
CA GLU A 357 25.10 7.72 -11.34
C GLU A 357 26.26 6.72 -11.52
N GLY A 358 25.99 5.59 -12.16
CA GLY A 358 26.96 4.54 -12.48
C GLY A 358 26.31 3.16 -12.36
N MET A 359 26.58 2.26 -13.30
CA MET A 359 25.98 0.91 -13.33
C MET A 359 26.26 0.12 -12.05
N ILE A 360 27.36 0.40 -11.34
CA ILE A 360 27.71 -0.24 -10.08
C ILE A 360 26.65 -0.01 -8.98
N TRP A 361 26.00 1.15 -8.96
CA TRP A 361 24.91 1.49 -8.05
C TRP A 361 23.61 0.75 -8.36
N PHE A 362 23.50 0.16 -9.55
CA PHE A 362 22.41 -0.73 -9.93
C PHE A 362 22.78 -2.20 -9.69
N LEU A 363 23.95 -2.63 -10.17
CA LEU A 363 24.36 -4.03 -10.18
C LEU A 363 24.68 -4.60 -8.80
N VAL A 364 25.39 -3.85 -7.94
CA VAL A 364 25.76 -4.35 -6.60
C VAL A 364 24.54 -4.54 -5.71
N PRO A 365 23.61 -3.58 -5.60
CA PRO A 365 22.36 -3.77 -4.86
C PRO A 365 21.50 -4.93 -5.36
N ILE A 366 21.25 -5.02 -6.67
CA ILE A 366 20.39 -6.06 -7.23
C ILE A 366 21.00 -7.44 -7.02
N SER A 367 22.30 -7.58 -7.29
CA SER A 367 23.00 -8.84 -7.06
C SER A 367 23.05 -9.21 -5.57
N SER A 368 23.13 -8.23 -4.66
CA SER A 368 23.08 -8.48 -3.21
C SER A 368 21.72 -9.04 -2.78
N VAL A 369 20.61 -8.49 -3.28
CA VAL A 369 19.27 -9.04 -3.01
C VAL A 369 19.13 -10.47 -3.56
N ILE A 370 19.59 -10.72 -4.79
CA ILE A 370 19.58 -12.06 -5.39
C ILE A 370 20.44 -13.05 -4.59
N CYS A 371 21.64 -12.62 -4.19
CA CYS A 371 22.54 -13.42 -3.35
C CYS A 371 21.88 -13.75 -2.01
N ASN A 372 21.23 -12.78 -1.38
CA ASN A 372 20.52 -12.97 -0.12
C ASN A 372 19.40 -14.01 -0.25
N ASP A 373 18.57 -13.93 -1.29
CA ASP A 373 17.50 -14.92 -1.48
C ASP A 373 18.03 -16.34 -1.71
N ILE A 374 19.10 -16.48 -2.51
CA ILE A 374 19.72 -17.79 -2.77
C ILE A 374 20.35 -18.35 -1.50
N THR A 375 21.17 -17.54 -0.81
CA THR A 375 21.92 -18.00 0.36
C THR A 375 20.99 -18.23 1.55
N ALA A 376 19.99 -17.38 1.77
CA ALA A 376 18.97 -17.61 2.79
C ALA A 376 18.17 -18.89 2.54
N TYR A 377 17.89 -19.23 1.27
CA TYR A 377 17.30 -20.52 0.92
C TYR A 377 18.24 -21.69 1.21
N LEU A 378 19.53 -21.60 0.84
CA LEU A 378 20.51 -22.65 1.08
C LEU A 378 20.70 -22.92 2.58
N PHE A 379 20.95 -21.88 3.38
CA PHE A 379 21.10 -22.02 4.83
C PHE A 379 19.79 -22.47 5.49
N GLY A 380 18.64 -21.98 5.01
CA GLY A 380 17.33 -22.44 5.49
C GLY A 380 17.07 -23.91 5.16
N PHE A 381 17.52 -24.42 4.01
CA PHE A 381 17.38 -25.82 3.63
C PHE A 381 18.25 -26.75 4.47
N PHE A 382 19.51 -26.39 4.73
CA PHE A 382 20.44 -27.26 5.47
C PHE A 382 20.32 -27.15 6.99
N PHE A 383 20.04 -25.95 7.51
CA PHE A 383 20.08 -25.66 8.95
C PHE A 383 18.75 -25.13 9.52
N GLY A 384 17.75 -24.90 8.67
CA GLY A 384 16.49 -24.28 9.08
C GLY A 384 15.66 -25.17 10.00
N ARG A 385 15.35 -24.67 11.19
CA ARG A 385 14.47 -25.34 12.16
C ARG A 385 13.40 -24.39 12.69
N THR A 386 13.70 -23.10 12.78
CA THR A 386 12.82 -22.12 13.40
C THR A 386 12.20 -21.18 12.35
N PRO A 387 10.87 -21.16 12.19
CA PRO A 387 10.21 -20.28 11.23
C PRO A 387 10.36 -18.81 11.64
N LEU A 388 10.59 -17.93 10.68
CA LEU A 388 10.82 -16.49 10.90
C LEU A 388 9.50 -15.73 11.11
N ILE A 389 8.49 -15.98 10.26
CA ILE A 389 7.20 -15.28 10.30
C ILE A 389 6.06 -16.22 9.93
N LYS A 390 4.91 -16.13 10.63
CA LYS A 390 3.73 -16.98 10.40
C LYS A 390 3.19 -16.86 8.96
N LEU A 391 3.26 -15.66 8.37
CA LEU A 391 2.84 -15.39 7.00
C LEU A 391 3.65 -16.18 5.95
N SER A 392 4.89 -16.57 6.27
CA SER A 392 5.80 -17.28 5.36
C SER A 392 6.52 -18.42 6.11
N PRO A 393 5.84 -19.55 6.33
CA PRO A 393 6.34 -20.63 7.20
C PRO A 393 7.61 -21.32 6.66
N LYS A 394 7.96 -21.09 5.40
CA LYS A 394 9.17 -21.67 4.76
C LYS A 394 10.43 -20.85 4.99
N LYS A 395 10.31 -19.61 5.47
CA LYS A 395 11.48 -18.75 5.76
C LYS A 395 11.89 -18.98 7.21
N THR A 396 13.16 -19.23 7.45
CA THR A 396 13.70 -19.59 8.77
C THR A 396 14.68 -18.56 9.30
N TRP A 397 14.84 -18.48 10.62
CA TRP A 397 15.83 -17.59 11.26
C TRP A 397 17.26 -17.96 10.88
N GLU A 398 17.58 -19.25 10.81
CA GLU A 398 18.92 -19.72 10.44
C GLU A 398 19.24 -19.34 8.98
N GLY A 399 18.25 -19.43 8.09
CA GLY A 399 18.36 -18.95 6.72
C GLY A 399 18.59 -17.44 6.66
N PHE A 400 17.83 -16.66 7.44
CA PHE A 400 17.97 -15.20 7.49
C PHE A 400 19.37 -14.75 7.95
N ILE A 401 19.90 -15.35 9.03
CA ILE A 401 21.23 -15.04 9.56
C ILE A 401 22.34 -15.49 8.60
N GLY A 402 22.22 -16.69 8.01
CA GLY A 402 23.18 -17.19 7.02
C GLY A 402 23.21 -16.35 5.74
N GLY A 403 22.03 -15.90 5.30
CA GLY A 403 21.87 -14.97 4.18
C GLY A 403 22.56 -13.64 4.42
N PHE A 404 22.45 -13.09 5.64
CA PHE A 404 23.10 -11.85 6.04
C PHE A 404 24.62 -11.88 5.88
N PHE A 405 25.29 -12.83 6.55
CA PHE A 405 26.75 -12.92 6.46
C PHE A 405 27.23 -13.17 5.03
N SER A 406 26.53 -14.04 4.30
CA SER A 406 26.90 -14.38 2.91
C SER A 406 26.75 -13.19 1.97
N THR A 407 25.70 -12.39 2.15
CA THR A 407 25.41 -11.23 1.31
C THR A 407 26.40 -10.10 1.56
N VAL A 408 26.79 -9.85 2.81
CA VAL A 408 27.83 -8.86 3.15
C VAL A 408 29.18 -9.24 2.53
N VAL A 409 29.57 -10.51 2.63
CA VAL A 409 30.81 -11.01 2.01
C VAL A 409 30.74 -10.89 0.48
N PHE A 410 29.62 -11.31 -0.11
CA PHE A 410 29.40 -11.21 -1.55
C PHE A 410 29.47 -9.76 -2.04
N GLY A 411 28.76 -8.83 -1.41
CA GLY A 411 28.75 -7.42 -1.79
C GLY A 411 30.11 -6.75 -1.65
N PHE A 412 30.89 -7.12 -0.63
CA PHE A 412 32.25 -6.62 -0.46
C PHE A 412 33.18 -7.07 -1.61
N ILE A 413 33.06 -8.32 -2.06
CA ILE A 413 33.83 -8.87 -3.19
C ILE A 413 33.33 -8.28 -4.51
N ALA A 414 32.02 -8.22 -4.73
CA ALA A 414 31.41 -7.69 -5.94
C ALA A 414 31.79 -6.22 -6.17
N ALA A 415 31.77 -5.41 -5.09
CA ALA A 415 32.26 -4.04 -5.12
C ALA A 415 33.72 -3.95 -5.59
N TYR A 416 34.62 -4.75 -5.01
CA TYR A 416 36.03 -4.77 -5.41
C TYR A 416 36.23 -5.14 -6.89
N VAL A 417 35.49 -6.12 -7.40
CA VAL A 417 35.63 -6.57 -8.80
C VAL A 417 35.11 -5.52 -9.78
N LEU A 418 33.92 -4.96 -9.52
CA LEU A 418 33.29 -4.00 -10.43
C LEU A 418 33.99 -2.63 -10.42
N SER A 419 34.53 -2.20 -9.27
CA SER A 419 35.27 -0.92 -9.17
C SER A 419 36.54 -0.85 -10.02
N LYS A 420 37.04 -1.98 -10.55
CA LYS A 420 38.21 -2.00 -11.45
C LYS A 420 37.93 -1.48 -12.85
N TYR A 421 36.68 -1.50 -13.29
CA TYR A 421 36.30 -1.20 -14.66
C TYR A 421 35.53 0.12 -14.72
N GLN A 422 36.07 1.10 -15.46
CA GLN A 422 35.44 2.41 -15.66
C GLN A 422 34.02 2.30 -16.19
N TYR A 423 33.77 1.32 -17.06
CA TYR A 423 32.45 1.02 -17.62
C TYR A 423 31.35 0.92 -16.56
N PHE A 424 31.60 0.26 -15.42
CA PHE A 424 30.59 0.11 -14.38
C PHE A 424 30.50 1.31 -13.42
N VAL A 425 31.58 2.06 -13.31
CA VAL A 425 31.77 3.06 -12.26
C VAL A 425 31.36 4.45 -12.72
N CYS A 426 31.65 4.78 -13.98
CA CYS A 426 31.43 6.12 -14.51
C CYS A 426 29.94 6.43 -14.67
N PRO A 427 29.52 7.67 -14.35
CA PRO A 427 28.16 8.12 -14.61
C PRO A 427 27.92 8.20 -16.13
N VAL A 428 26.64 8.12 -16.50
CA VAL A 428 26.23 8.19 -17.90
C VAL A 428 26.16 9.64 -18.34
N GLU A 429 26.95 10.01 -19.35
CA GLU A 429 26.91 11.33 -19.96
C GLU A 429 26.67 11.22 -21.47
N TYR A 430 25.88 12.15 -22.00
CA TYR A 430 25.68 12.30 -23.44
C TYR A 430 26.76 13.22 -24.01
N ARG A 431 27.60 12.71 -24.90
CA ARG A 431 28.56 13.56 -25.63
C ARG A 431 28.08 13.88 -27.04
N SER A 432 27.98 15.18 -27.33
CA SER A 432 27.47 15.71 -28.59
C SER A 432 28.41 15.53 -29.79
N ASP A 433 29.69 15.26 -29.55
CA ASP A 433 30.74 15.05 -30.56
C ASP A 433 30.62 13.69 -31.26
N VAL A 434 30.38 12.62 -30.49
CA VAL A 434 30.17 11.25 -30.99
C VAL A 434 28.69 10.87 -31.11
N ASN A 435 27.77 11.75 -30.69
CA ASN A 435 26.32 11.54 -30.73
C ASN A 435 25.91 10.20 -30.07
N SER A 436 26.59 9.85 -28.98
CA SER A 436 26.49 8.56 -28.28
C SER A 436 26.61 8.75 -26.77
N PHE A 437 26.07 7.79 -26.02
CA PHE A 437 26.24 7.69 -24.58
C PHE A 437 27.62 7.13 -24.27
N VAL A 438 28.40 7.85 -23.47
CA VAL A 438 29.75 7.47 -23.13
C VAL A 438 29.83 7.28 -21.62
N THR A 439 30.47 6.18 -21.19
CA THR A 439 30.75 5.86 -19.79
C THR A 439 32.25 5.95 -19.51
N GLU A 440 32.90 6.97 -20.08
CA GLU A 440 34.33 7.22 -19.95
C GLU A 440 34.54 8.50 -19.15
N CYS A 441 35.07 8.31 -17.94
CA CYS A 441 35.35 9.36 -16.98
C CYS A 441 36.64 9.05 -16.22
N GLU A 442 37.23 10.05 -15.60
CA GLU A 442 38.20 9.82 -14.53
C GLU A 442 37.44 9.32 -13.29
N PRO A 443 37.72 8.10 -12.79
CA PRO A 443 37.01 7.57 -11.64
C PRO A 443 37.14 8.49 -10.43
N SER A 444 36.02 8.79 -9.78
CA SER A 444 36.02 9.60 -8.56
C SER A 444 36.81 8.93 -7.44
N GLU A 445 37.18 9.71 -6.42
CA GLU A 445 37.94 9.22 -5.26
C GLU A 445 37.31 7.99 -4.59
N LEU A 446 35.98 7.83 -4.71
CA LEU A 446 35.21 6.70 -4.23
C LEU A 446 35.65 5.35 -4.83
N PHE A 447 36.19 5.39 -6.05
CA PHE A 447 36.58 4.25 -6.85
C PHE A 447 38.09 4.22 -7.12
N GLN A 448 38.86 5.01 -6.36
CA GLN A 448 40.32 4.94 -6.33
C GLN A 448 40.78 4.14 -5.10
N LEU A 449 41.88 3.41 -5.25
CA LEU A 449 42.39 2.55 -4.19
C LEU A 449 42.99 3.40 -3.07
N GLN A 450 42.42 3.34 -1.87
CA GLN A 450 42.92 4.09 -0.71
C GLN A 450 43.50 3.14 0.35
N SER A 451 44.51 3.60 1.09
CA SER A 451 45.12 2.83 2.18
C SER A 451 44.50 3.19 3.53
N TYR A 452 43.90 2.20 4.19
CA TYR A 452 43.29 2.36 5.51
C TYR A 452 44.14 1.66 6.58
N SER A 453 44.24 2.28 7.76
CA SER A 453 44.87 1.67 8.92
C SER A 453 43.89 0.76 9.66
N LEU A 454 44.29 -0.48 9.94
CA LEU A 454 43.41 -1.45 10.58
C LEU A 454 43.19 -1.15 12.08
N PRO A 455 41.97 -1.33 12.61
CA PRO A 455 41.73 -1.25 14.06
C PRO A 455 42.47 -2.39 14.81
N PRO A 456 42.77 -2.21 16.11
CA PRO A 456 43.64 -3.12 16.88
C PRO A 456 43.21 -4.59 16.84
N PHE A 457 41.90 -4.85 16.89
CA PHE A 457 41.34 -6.19 16.78
C PHE A 457 41.65 -6.87 15.44
N LEU A 458 41.50 -6.15 14.33
CA LEU A 458 41.79 -6.69 12.99
C LEU A 458 43.29 -6.86 12.74
N LYS A 459 44.14 -6.02 13.35
CA LYS A 459 45.61 -6.19 13.31
C LYS A 459 46.04 -7.52 13.92
N ALA A 460 45.42 -7.93 15.04
CA ALA A 460 45.71 -9.21 15.69
C ALA A 460 45.36 -10.42 14.80
N VAL A 461 44.29 -10.30 14.00
CA VAL A 461 43.81 -11.38 13.12
C VAL A 461 44.58 -11.41 11.79
N LEU A 462 44.74 -10.26 11.11
CA LEU A 462 45.28 -10.18 9.74
C LEU A 462 46.81 -10.04 9.68
N ARG A 463 47.49 -9.80 10.82
CA ARG A 463 48.94 -9.56 10.90
C ARG A 463 49.46 -8.50 9.91
N ARG A 464 48.62 -7.54 9.54
CA ARG A 464 48.95 -6.45 8.60
C ARG A 464 48.51 -5.13 9.21
N GLU A 465 49.27 -4.06 8.98
CA GLU A 465 48.96 -2.74 9.55
C GLU A 465 48.04 -1.90 8.66
N ARG A 466 48.15 -2.08 7.35
CA ARG A 466 47.42 -1.32 6.33
C ARG A 466 46.78 -2.26 5.32
N VAL A 467 45.57 -1.90 4.90
CA VAL A 467 44.84 -2.58 3.81
C VAL A 467 44.46 -1.56 2.74
N SER A 468 44.57 -1.99 1.49
CA SER A 468 44.17 -1.17 0.35
C SER A 468 42.78 -1.59 -0.09
N LEU A 469 41.83 -0.65 -0.03
CA LEU A 469 40.42 -0.89 -0.31
C LEU A 469 39.88 0.28 -1.13
N TYR A 470 38.89 0.00 -1.98
CA TYR A 470 38.09 1.07 -2.56
C TYR A 470 37.12 1.60 -1.50
N PRO A 471 36.97 2.93 -1.34
CA PRO A 471 35.95 3.49 -0.45
C PRO A 471 34.55 2.92 -0.72
N PHE A 472 34.22 2.66 -2.00
CA PHE A 472 32.97 2.01 -2.39
C PHE A 472 32.73 0.64 -1.72
N GLN A 473 33.77 -0.13 -1.37
CA GLN A 473 33.60 -1.39 -0.64
C GLN A 473 32.97 -1.20 0.74
N ILE A 474 33.29 -0.09 1.41
CA ILE A 474 32.70 0.26 2.72
C ILE A 474 31.21 0.58 2.55
N HIS A 475 30.87 1.35 1.52
CA HIS A 475 29.47 1.65 1.19
C HIS A 475 28.70 0.38 0.79
N SER A 476 29.33 -0.54 0.05
CA SER A 476 28.74 -1.83 -0.31
C SER A 476 28.36 -2.68 0.91
N VAL A 477 29.11 -2.59 2.02
CA VAL A 477 28.72 -3.26 3.27
C VAL A 477 27.39 -2.72 3.80
N ALA A 478 27.18 -1.39 3.76
CA ALA A 478 25.91 -0.78 4.17
C ALA A 478 24.76 -1.20 3.24
N LEU A 479 25.00 -1.20 1.92
CA LEU A 479 24.03 -1.65 0.92
C LEU A 479 23.64 -3.13 1.12
N SER A 480 24.63 -4.00 1.33
CA SER A 480 24.43 -5.44 1.53
C SER A 480 23.72 -5.74 2.85
N THR A 481 24.03 -4.96 3.89
CA THR A 481 23.37 -5.05 5.20
C THR A 481 21.89 -4.71 5.07
N PHE A 482 21.55 -3.63 4.39
CA PHE A 482 20.15 -3.29 4.13
C PHE A 482 19.46 -4.34 3.26
N ALA A 483 20.10 -4.79 2.18
CA ALA A 483 19.56 -5.79 1.26
C ALA A 483 19.18 -7.10 1.97
N SER A 484 19.92 -7.48 3.00
CA SER A 484 19.65 -8.70 3.76
C SER A 484 18.69 -8.51 4.93
N LEU A 485 18.83 -7.43 5.70
CA LEU A 485 18.00 -7.23 6.89
C LEU A 485 16.61 -6.70 6.56
N ILE A 486 16.56 -5.64 5.73
CA ILE A 486 15.33 -4.90 5.44
C ILE A 486 14.74 -5.30 4.10
N GLY A 487 15.57 -5.59 3.09
CA GLY A 487 15.14 -6.04 1.77
C GLY A 487 14.05 -7.13 1.77
N PRO A 488 14.16 -8.21 2.58
CA PRO A 488 13.16 -9.29 2.61
C PRO A 488 11.76 -8.86 3.07
N PHE A 489 11.63 -7.73 3.78
CA PHE A 489 10.32 -7.22 4.18
C PHE A 489 9.49 -6.78 2.97
N GLY A 490 10.11 -6.37 1.86
CA GLY A 490 9.40 -6.14 0.60
C GLY A 490 8.70 -7.40 0.09
N GLY A 491 9.39 -8.55 0.15
CA GLY A 491 8.82 -9.85 -0.19
C GLY A 491 7.76 -10.35 0.79
N PHE A 492 7.90 -10.02 2.08
CA PHE A 492 6.86 -10.32 3.08
C PHE A 492 5.60 -9.49 2.83
N PHE A 493 5.74 -8.20 2.52
CA PHE A 493 4.63 -7.32 2.16
C PHE A 493 3.90 -7.84 0.91
N ALA A 494 4.63 -8.16 -0.16
CA ALA A 494 4.06 -8.72 -1.37
C ALA A 494 3.39 -10.08 -1.13
N SER A 495 3.95 -10.91 -0.25
CA SER A 495 3.33 -12.15 0.18
C SER A 495 2.02 -11.91 0.94
N GLY A 496 1.98 -10.93 1.85
CA GLY A 496 0.78 -10.53 2.59
C GLY A 496 -0.34 -10.06 1.66
N PHE A 497 0.01 -9.18 0.73
CA PHE A 497 -0.90 -8.73 -0.33
C PHE A 497 -1.50 -9.89 -1.11
N LYS A 498 -0.67 -10.86 -1.53
CA LYS A 498 -1.15 -12.04 -2.25
C LYS A 498 -2.13 -12.89 -1.41
N ARG A 499 -1.87 -13.04 -0.11
CA ARG A 499 -2.75 -13.80 0.79
C ARG A 499 -4.09 -13.10 1.02
N ALA A 500 -4.10 -11.76 1.12
CA ALA A 500 -5.33 -10.98 1.22
C ALA A 500 -6.27 -11.23 0.03
N PHE A 501 -5.74 -11.34 -1.19
CA PHE A 501 -6.53 -11.65 -2.39
C PHE A 501 -6.69 -13.16 -2.68
N LYS A 502 -6.34 -14.04 -1.73
CA LYS A 502 -6.38 -15.51 -1.90
C LYS A 502 -5.62 -16.01 -3.14
N ILE A 503 -4.59 -15.28 -3.59
CA ILE A 503 -3.71 -15.66 -4.70
C ILE A 503 -2.36 -16.15 -4.21
N LYS A 504 -1.66 -16.91 -5.05
CA LYS A 504 -0.31 -17.42 -4.75
C LYS A 504 0.81 -16.62 -5.42
N ASP A 505 0.60 -16.23 -6.67
CA ASP A 505 1.55 -15.53 -7.53
C ASP A 505 0.80 -14.37 -8.22
N PHE A 506 1.49 -13.25 -8.52
CA PHE A 506 0.84 -12.09 -9.15
C PHE A 506 0.37 -12.42 -10.59
N ALA A 507 1.11 -13.26 -11.29
CA ALA A 507 0.78 -13.77 -12.62
C ALA A 507 1.54 -15.06 -12.95
N ASN A 508 1.19 -15.71 -14.07
CA ASN A 508 2.01 -16.76 -14.70
C ASN A 508 2.72 -16.21 -15.94
N THR A 509 3.45 -15.11 -15.77
CA THR A 509 4.15 -14.43 -16.90
C THR A 509 5.38 -15.20 -17.34
N ILE A 510 6.14 -15.75 -16.39
CA ILE A 510 7.33 -16.55 -16.66
C ILE A 510 7.03 -18.01 -16.32
N PRO A 511 6.98 -18.93 -17.32
CA PRO A 511 6.66 -20.33 -17.09
C PRO A 511 7.53 -20.97 -16.00
N GLY A 512 6.88 -21.52 -14.98
CA GLY A 512 7.54 -22.15 -13.84
C GLY A 512 8.22 -21.21 -12.83
N HIS A 513 8.16 -19.89 -13.04
CA HIS A 513 8.82 -18.87 -12.21
C HIS A 513 7.90 -17.83 -11.57
N GLY A 514 6.61 -17.80 -11.92
CA GLY A 514 5.61 -16.88 -11.37
C GLY A 514 5.49 -15.56 -12.15
N GLY A 515 5.06 -14.50 -11.47
CA GLY A 515 4.95 -13.16 -12.02
C GLY A 515 6.29 -12.43 -12.06
N ILE A 516 6.36 -11.35 -12.82
CA ILE A 516 7.51 -10.45 -12.79
C ILE A 516 7.51 -9.68 -11.46
N MET A 517 6.35 -9.28 -10.95
CA MET A 517 6.24 -8.59 -9.66
C MET A 517 6.77 -9.46 -8.49
N ASP A 518 6.57 -10.79 -8.56
CA ASP A 518 7.11 -11.75 -7.58
C ASP A 518 8.65 -11.79 -7.52
N ARG A 519 9.35 -11.18 -8.48
CA ARG A 519 10.81 -11.15 -8.56
C ARG A 519 11.41 -9.79 -8.19
N PHE A 520 10.59 -8.74 -8.19
CA PHE A 520 11.02 -7.35 -8.00
C PHE A 520 10.46 -6.72 -6.71
N ASP A 521 9.68 -7.45 -5.93
CA ASP A 521 9.12 -7.00 -4.65
C ASP A 521 10.20 -6.54 -3.64
N CYS A 522 11.26 -7.33 -3.42
CA CYS A 522 12.40 -6.94 -2.60
C CYS A 522 13.26 -5.85 -3.26
N GLN A 523 13.30 -5.82 -4.60
CA GLN A 523 14.16 -4.90 -5.37
C GLN A 523 13.65 -3.46 -5.32
N TYR A 524 12.33 -3.25 -5.24
CA TYR A 524 11.75 -1.92 -5.11
C TYR A 524 12.20 -1.23 -3.82
N LEU A 525 12.14 -1.94 -2.69
CA LEU A 525 12.61 -1.37 -1.42
C LEU A 525 14.12 -1.06 -1.46
N MET A 526 14.91 -1.93 -2.11
CA MET A 526 16.34 -1.71 -2.31
C MET A 526 16.62 -0.47 -3.17
N ALA A 527 15.85 -0.25 -4.24
CA ALA A 527 16.03 0.89 -5.13
C ALA A 527 15.88 2.24 -4.41
N THR A 528 14.82 2.36 -3.59
CA THR A 528 14.62 3.56 -2.76
C THR A 528 15.79 3.77 -1.81
N PHE A 529 16.23 2.72 -1.12
CA PHE A 529 17.34 2.83 -0.18
C PHE A 529 18.64 3.28 -0.85
N VAL A 530 18.99 2.68 -1.99
CA VAL A 530 20.20 3.08 -2.74
C VAL A 530 20.12 4.55 -3.14
N HIS A 531 18.98 5.02 -3.59
CA HIS A 531 18.82 6.40 -4.01
C HIS A 531 18.99 7.39 -2.85
N VAL A 532 18.32 7.10 -1.72
CA VAL A 532 18.47 7.90 -0.49
C VAL A 532 19.92 7.85 -0.02
N TYR A 533 20.55 6.68 -0.04
CA TYR A 533 21.93 6.50 0.39
C TYR A 533 22.91 7.32 -0.47
N ILE A 534 22.77 7.26 -1.79
CA ILE A 534 23.58 8.08 -2.72
C ILE A 534 23.36 9.56 -2.43
N THR A 535 22.11 10.00 -2.32
CA THR A 535 21.80 11.42 -2.14
C THR A 535 22.25 11.95 -0.78
N SER A 536 22.22 11.13 0.27
CA SER A 536 22.61 11.55 1.62
C SER A 536 24.11 11.44 1.90
N PHE A 537 24.79 10.40 1.41
CA PHE A 537 26.16 10.08 1.81
C PHE A 537 27.20 10.22 0.70
N ILE A 538 26.79 10.22 -0.57
CA ILE A 538 27.71 10.17 -1.71
C ILE A 538 27.69 11.46 -2.53
N ARG A 539 26.49 11.95 -2.90
CA ARG A 539 26.34 13.17 -3.71
C ARG A 539 26.76 14.39 -2.88
N GLY A 540 27.99 14.82 -3.09
CA GLY A 540 28.42 16.19 -2.80
C GLY A 540 27.91 17.18 -3.87
N PRO A 541 27.93 18.50 -3.59
CA PRO A 541 27.61 19.51 -4.60
C PRO A 541 28.61 19.42 -5.77
N ASN A 542 28.14 19.04 -6.97
CA ASN A 542 28.97 18.97 -8.17
C ASN A 542 29.23 20.38 -8.72
N PRO A 543 30.48 20.89 -8.70
CA PRO A 543 30.80 22.25 -9.14
C PRO A 543 30.43 22.50 -10.60
N SER A 544 30.55 21.48 -11.47
CA SER A 544 30.23 21.59 -12.89
C SER A 544 28.73 21.76 -13.13
N LYS A 545 27.89 21.06 -12.36
CA LYS A 545 26.42 21.22 -12.43
C LYS A 545 25.98 22.59 -11.90
N VAL A 546 26.59 23.06 -10.81
CA VAL A 546 26.38 24.41 -10.30
C VAL A 546 26.79 25.45 -11.33
N LEU A 547 27.96 25.27 -11.98
CA LEU A 547 28.42 26.17 -13.03
C LEU A 547 27.48 26.20 -14.23
N GLN A 548 26.99 25.05 -14.71
CA GLN A 548 26.00 24.99 -15.79
C GLN A 548 24.71 25.72 -15.43
N GLN A 549 24.21 25.57 -14.20
CA GLN A 549 23.05 26.32 -13.72
C GLN A 549 23.30 27.83 -13.71
N LEU A 550 24.50 28.26 -13.31
CA LEU A 550 24.90 29.66 -13.36
C LEU A 550 24.94 30.19 -14.80
N LEU A 551 25.46 29.41 -15.74
CA LEU A 551 25.60 29.81 -17.15
C LEU A 551 24.24 29.96 -17.87
N VAL A 552 23.16 29.36 -17.35
CA VAL A 552 21.79 29.53 -17.87
C VAL A 552 21.15 30.86 -17.41
N LEU A 553 21.66 31.49 -16.34
CA LEU A 553 21.11 32.73 -15.80
C LEU A 553 21.37 33.94 -16.72
N GLN A 554 20.63 35.03 -16.50
CA GLN A 554 20.88 36.31 -17.18
C GLN A 554 22.30 36.83 -16.86
N PRO A 555 23.00 37.48 -17.81
CA PRO A 555 24.37 37.96 -17.60
C PRO A 555 24.56 38.84 -16.35
N GLU A 556 23.56 39.64 -15.99
CA GLU A 556 23.57 40.48 -14.78
C GLU A 556 23.58 39.63 -13.50
N GLN A 557 22.78 38.55 -13.47
CA GLN A 557 22.72 37.62 -12.34
C GLN A 557 24.03 36.84 -12.21
N GLN A 558 24.60 36.41 -13.34
CA GLN A 558 25.92 35.76 -13.37
C GLN A 558 27.00 36.66 -12.75
N LEU A 559 27.03 37.93 -13.16
CA LEU A 559 27.99 38.91 -12.65
C LEU A 559 27.81 39.18 -11.16
N ASN A 560 26.57 39.24 -10.68
CA ASN A 560 26.27 39.44 -9.26
C ASN A 560 26.74 38.25 -8.41
N ILE A 561 26.49 37.02 -8.87
CA ILE A 561 26.94 35.81 -8.19
C ILE A 561 28.47 35.74 -8.17
N TYR A 562 29.14 36.05 -9.29
CA TYR A 562 30.60 36.13 -9.34
C TYR A 562 31.16 37.14 -8.34
N LYS A 563 30.60 38.36 -8.27
CA LYS A 563 31.02 39.40 -7.31
C LYS A 563 30.84 38.94 -5.87
N THR A 564 29.70 38.34 -5.55
CA THR A 564 29.40 37.82 -4.20
C THR A 564 30.35 36.70 -3.81
N LEU A 565 30.58 35.73 -4.70
CA LEU A 565 31.52 34.64 -4.49
C LEU A 565 32.95 35.16 -4.31
N LYS A 566 33.37 36.12 -5.15
CA LYS A 566 34.68 36.77 -5.04
C LYS A 566 34.86 37.46 -3.69
N MET A 567 33.86 38.24 -3.23
CA MET A 567 33.90 38.88 -1.91
C MET A 567 34.05 37.86 -0.79
N HIS A 568 33.26 36.78 -0.83
CA HIS A 568 33.33 35.73 0.19
C HIS A 568 34.69 34.99 0.20
N LEU A 569 35.29 34.78 -0.97
CA LEU A 569 36.63 34.18 -1.08
C LEU A 569 37.73 35.11 -0.56
N ILE A 570 37.56 36.43 -0.70
CA ILE A 570 38.47 37.45 -0.13
C ILE A 570 38.31 37.49 1.40
N GLU A 571 37.08 37.49 1.92
CA GLU A 571 36.81 37.46 3.38
C GLU A 571 37.39 36.21 4.05
N LYS A 572 37.34 35.06 3.37
CA LYS A 572 37.96 33.81 3.85
C LYS A 572 39.49 33.76 3.68
N GLY A 573 40.10 34.79 3.09
CA GLY A 573 41.54 34.85 2.85
C GLY A 573 42.05 33.87 1.79
N ILE A 574 41.15 33.28 0.99
CA ILE A 574 41.50 32.33 -0.08
C ILE A 574 41.99 33.07 -1.32
N LEU A 575 41.43 34.27 -1.57
CA LEU A 575 41.78 35.15 -2.69
C LEU A 575 42.41 36.43 -2.15
N GLN A 576 43.57 36.82 -2.67
CA GLN A 576 44.18 38.10 -2.30
C GLN A 576 43.33 39.26 -2.85
N PRO A 577 43.10 40.33 -2.05
CA PRO A 577 42.43 41.52 -2.57
C PRO A 577 43.29 42.08 -3.70
N THR A 578 42.68 42.28 -4.88
CA THR A 578 43.35 42.92 -6.01
C THR A 578 43.84 44.30 -5.58
N LEU A 579 45.16 44.44 -5.38
CA LEU A 579 45.86 45.72 -5.27
C LEU A 579 45.55 46.50 -6.53
N LYS A 580 44.78 47.58 -6.40
CA LYS A 580 44.69 48.60 -7.44
C LYS A 580 46.06 49.29 -7.48
N VAL A 581 46.85 48.97 -8.51
CA VAL A 581 48.02 49.76 -8.93
C VAL A 581 47.53 50.86 -9.87
#